data_AF-A0A2V6P0Z4-F1
#
_entry.id   AF-A0A2V6P0Z4-F1
#
_cell.length_a   1.000
_cell.length_b   1.000
_cell.length_c   1.000
_cell.angle_alpha   90.00
_cell.angle_beta   90.00
_cell.angle_gamma   90.00
#
_symmetry.space_group_name_H-M   'P 1'
#
loop_
_entity.id
_entity.type
_entity.pdbx_description
1 polymer ?
#
loop_
_entity_poly.entity_id
_entity_poly.type
_entity_poly.pdbx_seq_one_letter_code
_entity_poly.pdbx_strand_id
1 'polypeptide(L)' 'MTRDPEALSPRDRVAYALNRMSVAGYRTIPLIDADKRPIGVATVTDFIRWLVDLFPEAVLNIRPGDEIKRPHEVDAG' A
#
# COMPACT_ATOMS: atom_id res chain seq x y z
N MET A 1 -18.30 -11.91 8.03
CA MET A 1 -17.38 -12.50 7.03
C MET A 1 -17.88 -12.15 5.64
N THR A 2 -17.04 -11.59 4.79
CA THR A 2 -17.36 -11.31 3.38
C THR A 2 -17.08 -12.56 2.56
N ARG A 3 -18.04 -12.98 1.73
CA ARG A 3 -17.88 -14.12 0.83
C ARG A 3 -17.14 -13.67 -0.42
N ASP A 4 -16.08 -14.39 -0.78
CA ASP A 4 -15.19 -14.08 -1.91
C ASP A 4 -14.60 -12.64 -1.82
N PRO A 5 -13.80 -12.35 -0.77
CA PRO A 5 -13.19 -11.05 -0.63
C PRO A 5 -12.24 -10.80 -1.80
N GLU A 6 -12.13 -9.55 -2.22
CA GLU A 6 -11.12 -9.16 -3.20
C GLU A 6 -9.73 -9.47 -2.65
N ALA A 7 -8.93 -10.17 -3.46
CA ALA A 7 -7.58 -10.62 -3.12
C ALA A 7 -6.62 -10.25 -4.24
N LEU A 8 -5.34 -10.07 -3.89
CA LEU A 8 -4.29 -9.70 -4.84
C LEU A 8 -3.28 -10.82 -5.00
N SER A 9 -2.67 -10.87 -6.18
CA SER A 9 -1.44 -11.61 -6.39
C SER A 9 -0.24 -10.81 -5.87
N PRO A 10 0.82 -11.46 -5.35
CA PRO A 10 2.11 -10.79 -5.10
C PRO A 10 2.74 -10.16 -6.34
N ARG A 11 2.27 -10.52 -7.54
CA ARG A 11 2.71 -9.94 -8.81
C ARG A 11 1.96 -8.66 -9.19
N ASP A 12 0.89 -8.33 -8.48
CA ASP A 12 0.14 -7.12 -8.73
C ASP A 12 0.94 -5.89 -8.32
N ARG A 13 0.76 -4.80 -9.05
CA ARG A 13 1.43 -3.53 -8.73
C ARG A 13 0.90 -3.00 -7.39
N VAL A 14 1.81 -2.52 -6.55
CA VAL A 14 1.48 -1.90 -5.26
C VAL A 14 0.45 -0.76 -5.40
N ALA A 15 0.49 -0.02 -6.52
CA ALA A 15 -0.48 1.04 -6.83
C ALA A 15 -1.93 0.53 -6.89
N TYR A 16 -2.16 -0.72 -7.30
CA TYR A 16 -3.50 -1.31 -7.29
C TYR A 16 -3.99 -1.52 -5.85
N ALA A 17 -3.15 -2.11 -4.99
CA ALA A 17 -3.46 -2.26 -3.56
C ALA A 17 -3.77 -0.90 -2.92
N LEU A 18 -2.96 0.13 -3.20
CA LEU A 18 -3.18 1.49 -2.68
C LEU A 18 -4.51 2.09 -3.17
N ASN A 19 -4.84 1.93 -4.45
CA ASN A 19 -6.11 2.38 -4.99
C ASN A 19 -7.30 1.73 -4.25
N ARG A 20 -7.23 0.41 -4.03
CA ARG A 20 -8.27 -0.31 -3.27
C ARG A 20 -8.34 0.16 -1.83
N MET A 21 -7.20 0.42 -1.19
CA MET A 21 -7.17 0.89 0.20
C MET A 21 -7.71 2.32 0.34
N SER A 22 -7.41 3.20 -0.64
CA SER A 22 -7.80 4.60 -0.61
C SER A 22 -9.24 4.85 -1.06
N VAL A 23 -9.71 4.15 -2.10
CA VAL A 23 -11.01 4.42 -2.74
C VAL A 23 -12.10 3.52 -2.17
N ALA A 24 -11.80 2.23 -1.97
CA ALA A 24 -12.76 1.26 -1.45
C ALA A 24 -12.74 1.15 0.09
N GLY A 25 -11.82 1.85 0.75
CA GLY A 25 -11.71 1.91 2.21
C GLY A 25 -11.18 0.62 2.86
N TYR A 26 -10.63 -0.32 2.08
CA TYR A 26 -10.08 -1.55 2.61
C TYR A 26 -8.76 -1.27 3.33
N ARG A 27 -8.61 -1.69 4.58
CA ARG A 27 -7.34 -1.54 5.33
C ARG A 27 -6.43 -2.77 5.18
N THR A 28 -7.00 -3.84 4.66
CA THR A 28 -6.45 -5.19 4.69
C THR A 28 -6.91 -5.92 3.43
N ILE A 29 -5.97 -6.47 2.69
CA ILE A 29 -6.23 -7.19 1.44
C ILE A 29 -5.52 -8.55 1.49
N PRO A 30 -6.23 -9.68 1.35
CA PRO A 30 -5.61 -11.00 1.25
C PRO A 30 -4.71 -11.11 0.02
N LEU A 31 -3.61 -11.84 0.17
CA LEU A 31 -2.74 -12.22 -0.93
C LEU A 31 -2.94 -13.69 -1.29
N ILE A 32 -3.07 -13.97 -2.58
CA ILE A 32 -3.27 -15.33 -3.11
C ILE A 32 -2.20 -15.68 -4.15
N ASP A 33 -1.84 -16.95 -4.21
CA ASP A 33 -1.01 -17.49 -5.29
C ASP A 33 -1.82 -17.77 -6.58
N ALA A 34 -1.15 -18.33 -7.59
CA ALA A 34 -1.77 -18.67 -8.87
C ALA A 34 -2.85 -19.76 -8.76
N ASP A 35 -2.79 -20.60 -7.73
CA ASP A 35 -3.76 -21.66 -7.44
C ASP A 35 -4.91 -21.16 -6.55
N LYS A 36 -5.02 -19.83 -6.34
CA LYS A 36 -5.99 -19.16 -5.45
C LYS A 36 -5.85 -19.57 -3.98
N ARG A 37 -4.68 -20.04 -3.55
CA ARG A 37 -4.43 -20.32 -2.13
C ARG A 37 -3.97 -19.04 -1.42
N PRO A 38 -4.53 -18.72 -0.24
CA PRO A 38 -4.03 -17.62 0.57
C PRO A 38 -2.59 -17.86 0.99
N ILE A 39 -1.74 -16.86 0.75
CA ILE A 39 -0.31 -16.89 1.08
C ILE A 39 0.08 -15.78 2.06
N GLY A 40 -0.83 -14.85 2.33
CA GLY A 40 -0.58 -13.77 3.27
C GLY A 40 -1.66 -12.69 3.23
N VAL A 41 -1.34 -11.57 3.86
CA VAL A 41 -2.22 -10.41 3.95
C VAL A 41 -1.35 -9.15 3.81
N ALA A 42 -1.81 -8.19 3.01
CA ALA A 42 -1.22 -6.87 2.91
C ALA A 42 -2.11 -5.86 3.64
N THR A 43 -1.52 -5.05 4.52
CA THR A 43 -2.23 -4.00 5.24
C THR A 43 -1.74 -2.61 4.83
N VAL A 44 -2.56 -1.60 5.13
CA VAL A 44 -2.14 -0.19 4.96
C VAL A 44 -0.88 0.12 5.79
N THR A 45 -0.71 -0.52 6.94
CA THR A 45 0.47 -0.33 7.80
C THR A 45 1.72 -0.90 7.15
N ASP A 46 1.63 -2.05 6.48
CA ASP A 46 2.75 -2.64 5.74
C ASP A 46 3.19 -1.71 4.61
N PHE A 47 2.23 -1.08 3.93
CA PHE A 47 2.51 -0.09 2.90
C PHE A 47 3.16 1.18 3.45
N ILE A 48 2.67 1.71 4.58
CA ILE A 48 3.28 2.88 5.24
C ILE A 48 4.72 2.57 5.66
N ARG A 49 4.97 1.39 6.24
CA ARG A 49 6.32 0.95 6.61
C ARG A 49 7.24 0.87 5.39
N TRP A 50 6.77 0.24 4.31
CA TRP A 50 7.51 0.14 3.05
C TRP A 50 7.84 1.53 2.46
N LEU A 51 6.92 2.49 2.52
CA LEU A 51 7.19 3.87 2.08
C LEU A 51 8.24 4.56 2.93
N VAL A 52 8.18 4.40 4.26
CA VAL A 52 9.17 4.95 5.20
C VAL A 52 10.55 4.38 4.91
N ASP A 53 10.62 3.07 4.63
CA ASP A 53 11.89 2.39 4.32
C ASP A 53 12.49 2.86 2.97
N LEU A 54 11.65 3.19 2.00
CA LEU A 54 12.08 3.69 0.68
C LEU A 54 12.50 5.16 0.69
N PHE A 55 11.82 6.00 1.46
CA PHE A 55 12.05 7.45 1.47
C PHE A 55 12.21 7.98 2.91
N PRO A 56 13.31 7.63 3.62
CA PRO A 56 13.48 7.99 5.03
C PRO A 56 13.41 9.50 5.26
N GLU A 57 14.11 10.27 4.41
CA GLU A 57 14.24 11.73 4.53
C GLU A 57 12.95 12.49 4.20
N ALA A 58 12.15 11.97 3.26
CA ALA A 58 10.89 12.60 2.85
C ALA A 58 9.78 12.44 3.90
N VAL A 59 9.80 11.32 4.64
CA VAL A 59 8.85 11.07 5.72
C VAL A 59 9.24 11.81 7.01
N LEU A 60 10.54 11.87 7.32
CA LEU A 60 11.04 12.50 8.56
C LEU A 60 10.99 14.04 8.56
N ASN A 61 10.94 14.69 7.40
CA ASN A 61 10.87 16.15 7.28
C ASN A 61 9.45 16.74 7.21
N ILE A 62 8.41 15.93 7.42
CA ILE A 62 7.03 16.44 7.45
C ILE A 62 6.78 17.07 8.82
N ARG A 63 6.51 18.38 8.87
CA ARG A 63 6.09 19.03 10.11
C ARG A 63 4.73 18.47 10.53
N PRO A 64 4.46 18.26 11.83
CA PRO A 64 3.14 17.85 12.28
C PRO A 64 2.06 18.81 11.76
N GLY A 65 1.16 18.31 10.92
CA GLY A 65 0.09 19.09 10.27
C GLY A 65 0.31 19.44 8.79
N ASP A 66 1.49 19.16 8.24
CA ASP A 66 1.73 19.30 6.79
C ASP A 66 1.30 18.02 6.04
N GLU A 67 0.63 18.17 4.90
CA GLU A 67 0.39 17.08 3.95
C GLU A 67 1.66 16.79 3.13
N ILE A 68 1.86 15.54 2.70
CA ILE A 68 2.92 15.18 1.75
C ILE A 68 2.68 15.96 0.46
N LYS A 69 3.40 17.07 0.28
CA LYS A 69 3.34 17.83 -0.97
C LYS A 69 4.03 17.01 -2.06
N ARG A 70 3.20 16.41 -2.92
CA ARG A 70 3.56 15.91 -4.25
C ARG A 70 4.63 14.81 -4.26
N PRO A 71 4.25 13.57 -3.90
CA PRO A 71 5.15 12.43 -3.93
C PRO A 71 5.65 12.03 -5.34
N HIS A 72 5.16 12.66 -6.42
CA HIS A 72 5.63 12.43 -7.79
C HIS A 72 6.76 13.36 -8.22
N GLU A 73 7.08 14.40 -7.44
CA GLU A 73 8.16 15.35 -7.76
C GLU A 73 9.50 14.95 -7.13
N VAL A 74 9.51 13.95 -6.23
CA VAL A 74 10.74 13.46 -5.58
C VAL A 74 11.56 12.48 -6.45
N ASP A 75 10.99 11.96 -7.55
CA ASP A 75 11.64 11.01 -8.47
C ASP A 75 12.27 11.67 -9.72
N ALA A 76 12.60 12.97 -9.67
CA ALA A 76 13.28 13.69 -10.75
C ALA A 76 14.77 13.97 -10.47
N GLY A 77 15.49 12.97 -9.95
CA GLY A 77 16.94 12.99 -9.74
C GLY A 77 17.64 11.85 -10.49
#